data_AF-A0A6P8LRI9-F1
#
_entry.id   AF-A0A6P8LRI9-F1
#
_cell.length_a   1.000
_cell.length_b   1.000
_cell.length_c   1.000
_cell.angle_alpha   90.00
_cell.angle_beta   90.00
_cell.angle_gamma   90.00
#
_symmetry.space_group_name_H-M   'P 1'
#
loop_
_entity.id
_entity.type
_entity.pdbx_description
1 polymer ?
#
loop_
_entity_poly.entity_id
_entity_poly.type
_entity_poly.pdbx_seq_one_letter_code
_entity_poly.pdbx_strand_id
1 'polypeptide(L)'
;MTELREQYPGLNILLAIGGWNEGSKNYSILASSPTRRSIFVKSVVDFLEEYKFDGFDLDWEYPGSRGGSPEDKLYFALLVKQLKEAFNESNYLLTAALGSNKAIIDTAYDIPEISKYLDYIHVMAYDYHGSWDKKVLPNAPLRSGDGLSVMETLNYLLSKGAPANKTILGLPMYGRTYILASKLNSSQESPINRTTITNGFKGPYTDQEGFMGYNEICEELVSHKGNWTSGWDDTSDTPYVINDDHVIVYDNLRSLKAKIEYAMSLELAGVMIWSIDTDDFHGKCANLFKDSLNLTDMTYPLLRWINIVVSENSQVISDKDSVNMGKEYNDNSSSITKFSHNSILIILISLAYYI
;
A
#
# COMPACT_ATOMS: atom_id res chain seq x y z
N MET A 1 12.18 -10.87 14.35
CA MET A 1 11.02 -10.03 13.96
C MET A 1 9.92 -10.14 15.00
N THR A 2 9.36 -11.33 15.23
CA THR A 2 8.23 -11.55 16.15
C THR A 2 8.50 -11.13 17.60
N GLU A 3 9.76 -11.14 18.05
CA GLU A 3 10.21 -10.63 19.37
C GLU A 3 9.97 -9.12 19.57
N LEU A 4 9.77 -8.31 18.52
CA LEU A 4 9.46 -6.88 18.66
C LEU A 4 8.20 -6.63 19.51
N ARG A 5 7.27 -7.59 19.54
CA ARG A 5 6.07 -7.52 20.38
C ARG A 5 6.36 -7.46 21.87
N GLU A 6 7.53 -7.95 22.32
CA GLU A 6 7.91 -7.89 23.75
C GLU A 6 8.09 -6.44 24.21
N GLN A 7 8.52 -5.56 23.30
CA GLN A 7 8.62 -4.12 23.54
C GLN A 7 7.33 -3.38 23.21
N TYR A 8 6.55 -3.89 22.25
CA TYR A 8 5.30 -3.28 21.79
C TYR A 8 4.14 -4.29 21.84
N PRO A 9 3.51 -4.52 23.01
CA PRO A 9 2.50 -5.57 23.19
C PRO A 9 1.24 -5.46 22.32
N GLY A 10 0.99 -4.29 21.71
CA GLY A 10 -0.11 -4.07 20.77
C GLY A 10 0.25 -4.32 19.30
N LEU A 11 1.49 -4.69 19.01
CA LEU A 11 1.98 -4.94 17.66
C LEU A 11 1.60 -6.34 17.19
N ASN A 12 0.85 -6.43 16.10
CA ASN A 12 0.61 -7.68 15.38
C ASN A 12 1.64 -7.84 14.26
N ILE A 13 2.20 -9.03 14.12
CA ILE A 13 3.22 -9.37 13.14
C ILE A 13 2.71 -10.55 12.32
N LEU A 14 2.45 -10.30 11.04
CA LEU A 14 1.94 -11.30 10.10
C LEU A 14 3.05 -11.78 9.17
N LEU A 15 2.93 -13.03 8.72
CA LEU A 15 3.76 -13.57 7.64
C LEU A 15 3.06 -13.36 6.30
N ALA A 16 3.71 -12.70 5.35
CA ALA A 16 3.25 -12.63 3.97
C ALA A 16 3.89 -13.76 3.13
N ILE A 17 3.08 -14.44 2.30
CA ILE A 17 3.58 -15.38 1.28
C ILE A 17 2.99 -14.99 -0.07
N GLY A 18 3.86 -14.84 -1.07
CA GLY A 18 3.48 -14.30 -2.35
C GLY A 18 4.53 -13.35 -2.90
N GLY A 19 4.06 -12.22 -3.42
CA GLY A 19 4.84 -11.17 -4.00
C GLY A 19 5.13 -11.39 -5.48
N TRP A 20 5.37 -10.28 -6.17
CA TRP A 20 5.59 -10.25 -7.61
C TRP A 20 6.56 -11.32 -8.11
N ASN A 21 7.71 -11.50 -7.46
CA ASN A 21 8.78 -12.40 -7.92
C ASN A 21 8.46 -13.89 -7.78
N GLU A 22 7.57 -14.29 -6.86
CA GLU A 22 7.14 -15.70 -6.72
C GLU A 22 6.27 -16.17 -7.91
N GLY A 23 5.69 -15.23 -8.65
CA GLY A 23 4.79 -15.54 -9.78
C GLY A 23 3.44 -16.10 -9.35
N SER A 24 2.61 -16.52 -10.31
CA SER A 24 1.22 -16.95 -10.06
C SER A 24 0.98 -18.44 -10.30
N LYS A 25 1.77 -19.07 -11.18
CA LYS A 25 1.54 -20.46 -11.63
C LYS A 25 1.47 -21.47 -10.48
N ASN A 26 2.37 -21.38 -9.51
CA ASN A 26 2.41 -22.34 -8.39
C ASN A 26 1.20 -22.15 -7.46
N TYR A 27 0.76 -20.91 -7.25
CA TYR A 27 -0.46 -20.62 -6.49
C TYR A 27 -1.71 -21.15 -7.17
N SER A 28 -1.84 -21.03 -8.50
CA SER A 28 -2.94 -21.62 -9.27
C SER A 28 -2.99 -23.16 -9.14
N ILE A 29 -1.83 -23.82 -9.25
CA ILE A 29 -1.69 -25.28 -9.07
C ILE A 29 -2.05 -25.71 -7.64
N LEU A 30 -1.69 -24.91 -6.64
CA LEU A 30 -1.99 -25.15 -5.23
C LEU A 30 -3.48 -24.96 -4.95
N ALA A 31 -4.05 -23.84 -5.40
CA ALA A 31 -5.42 -23.44 -5.09
C ALA A 31 -6.45 -24.32 -5.82
N SER A 32 -6.13 -24.86 -7.00
CA SER A 32 -7.05 -25.73 -7.77
C SER A 32 -7.38 -27.09 -7.13
N SER A 33 -6.58 -27.56 -6.15
CA SER A 33 -6.77 -28.89 -5.54
C SER A 33 -7.14 -28.79 -4.06
N PRO A 34 -8.29 -29.33 -3.61
CA PRO A 34 -8.66 -29.36 -2.20
C PRO A 34 -7.60 -30.02 -1.31
N THR A 35 -6.96 -31.09 -1.79
CA THR A 35 -5.88 -31.77 -1.08
C THR A 35 -4.65 -30.88 -0.93
N ARG A 36 -4.23 -30.18 -1.98
CA ARG A 36 -3.07 -29.27 -1.92
C ARG A 36 -3.33 -28.06 -1.03
N ARG A 37 -4.53 -27.46 -1.13
CA ARG A 37 -4.94 -26.38 -0.22
C ARG A 37 -4.89 -26.85 1.24
N SER A 38 -5.40 -28.05 1.54
CA SER A 38 -5.37 -28.58 2.91
C SER A 38 -3.94 -28.77 3.44
N ILE A 39 -3.02 -29.28 2.60
CA ILE A 39 -1.60 -29.43 2.96
C ILE A 39 -0.97 -28.05 3.22
N PHE A 40 -1.22 -27.08 2.35
CA PHE A 40 -0.70 -25.72 2.49
C PHE A 40 -1.24 -25.02 3.74
N VAL A 41 -2.56 -25.06 3.96
CA VAL A 41 -3.20 -24.48 5.15
C VAL A 41 -2.60 -25.05 6.43
N LYS A 42 -2.41 -26.38 6.50
CA LYS A 42 -1.75 -27.01 7.64
C LYS A 42 -0.32 -26.51 7.81
N SER A 43 0.45 -26.42 6.73
CA SER A 43 1.81 -25.89 6.76
C SER A 43 1.88 -24.43 7.22
N VAL A 44 0.89 -23.61 6.86
CA VAL A 44 0.80 -22.22 7.32
C VAL A 44 0.57 -22.22 8.83
N VAL A 45 -0.42 -22.95 9.35
CA VAL A 45 -0.69 -23.02 10.79
C VAL A 45 0.55 -23.51 11.56
N ASP A 46 1.16 -24.62 11.13
CA ASP A 46 2.37 -25.17 11.75
C ASP A 46 3.51 -24.11 11.78
N PHE A 47 3.66 -23.30 10.72
CA PHE A 47 4.68 -22.24 10.65
C PHE A 47 4.34 -21.02 11.53
N LEU A 48 3.09 -20.57 11.55
CA LEU A 48 2.66 -19.45 12.39
C LEU A 48 2.88 -19.76 13.87
N GLU A 49 2.57 -20.99 14.30
CA GLU A 49 2.77 -21.44 15.67
C GLU A 49 4.26 -21.53 16.03
N GLU A 50 5.06 -22.20 15.21
CA GLU A 50 6.51 -22.39 15.45
C GLU A 50 7.24 -21.05 15.58
N TYR A 51 6.94 -20.10 14.70
CA TYR A 51 7.64 -18.81 14.64
C TYR A 51 6.90 -17.66 15.35
N LYS A 52 5.78 -17.97 16.01
CA LYS A 52 4.97 -17.06 16.84
C LYS A 52 4.46 -15.84 16.07
N PHE A 53 3.97 -16.02 14.84
CA PHE A 53 3.28 -14.96 14.10
C PHE A 53 1.84 -14.78 14.59
N ASP A 54 1.27 -13.58 14.44
CA ASP A 54 -0.13 -13.28 14.82
C ASP A 54 -1.12 -13.54 13.68
N GLY A 55 -0.61 -13.87 12.50
CA GLY A 55 -1.45 -14.13 11.35
C GLY A 55 -0.69 -14.23 10.04
N PHE A 56 -1.46 -14.23 8.97
CA PHE A 56 -1.00 -14.53 7.62
C PHE A 56 -1.56 -13.56 6.61
N ASP A 57 -0.71 -13.08 5.70
CA ASP A 57 -1.07 -12.23 4.57
C ASP A 57 -0.85 -12.99 3.25
N LEU A 58 -1.91 -13.10 2.44
CA LEU A 58 -1.84 -13.68 1.10
C LEU A 58 -1.48 -12.60 0.08
N ASP A 59 -0.33 -12.75 -0.58
CA ASP A 59 0.13 -11.84 -1.63
C ASP A 59 0.25 -12.55 -3.00
N TRP A 60 -0.80 -13.26 -3.39
CA TRP A 60 -0.81 -13.95 -4.70
C TRP A 60 -1.04 -12.94 -5.82
N GLU A 61 0.00 -12.70 -6.63
CA GLU A 61 -0.05 -11.76 -7.76
C GLU A 61 -0.08 -12.45 -9.16
N TYR A 62 -1.20 -12.58 -9.86
CA TYR A 62 -2.58 -12.49 -9.37
C TYR A 62 -3.38 -13.72 -9.82
N PRO A 63 -4.39 -14.18 -9.06
CA PRO A 63 -5.35 -15.19 -9.52
C PRO A 63 -5.84 -14.89 -10.95
N GLY A 64 -5.72 -15.87 -11.86
CA GLY A 64 -6.19 -15.73 -13.24
C GLY A 64 -5.24 -14.99 -14.19
N SER A 65 -4.03 -14.67 -13.75
CA SER A 65 -3.00 -14.01 -14.55
C SER A 65 -1.61 -14.61 -14.30
N ARG A 66 -0.59 -14.17 -15.06
CA ARG A 66 0.83 -14.51 -14.84
C ARG A 66 1.11 -16.02 -14.75
N GLY A 67 0.41 -16.81 -15.57
CA GLY A 67 0.50 -18.28 -15.60
C GLY A 67 -0.56 -19.01 -14.78
N GLY A 68 -1.54 -18.30 -14.23
CA GLY A 68 -2.75 -18.85 -13.61
C GLY A 68 -3.88 -19.15 -14.62
N SER A 69 -5.02 -19.61 -14.11
CA SER A 69 -6.22 -19.97 -14.90
C SER A 69 -7.46 -19.15 -14.51
N PRO A 70 -8.46 -18.98 -15.39
CA PRO A 70 -9.66 -18.18 -15.08
C PRO A 70 -10.42 -18.65 -13.84
N GLU A 71 -10.35 -19.93 -13.50
CA GLU A 71 -10.96 -20.53 -12.31
C GLU A 71 -10.29 -20.11 -11.00
N ASP A 72 -9.10 -19.52 -11.07
CA ASP A 72 -8.34 -19.08 -9.89
C ASP A 72 -9.13 -18.09 -9.03
N LYS A 73 -10.07 -17.32 -9.60
CA LYS A 73 -10.97 -16.47 -8.78
C LYS A 73 -11.73 -17.28 -7.74
N LEU A 74 -12.32 -18.40 -8.18
CA LEU A 74 -13.04 -19.32 -7.30
C LEU A 74 -12.05 -20.00 -6.35
N TYR A 75 -10.90 -20.44 -6.85
CA TYR A 75 -9.91 -21.15 -6.04
C TYR A 75 -9.28 -20.27 -4.96
N PHE A 76 -9.06 -18.99 -5.24
CA PHE A 76 -8.60 -18.01 -4.28
C PHE A 76 -9.62 -17.84 -3.16
N ALA A 77 -10.91 -17.67 -3.48
CA ALA A 77 -11.97 -17.60 -2.47
C ALA A 77 -12.06 -18.87 -1.61
N LEU A 78 -11.91 -20.05 -2.22
CA LEU A 78 -11.87 -21.34 -1.49
C LEU A 78 -10.64 -21.45 -0.58
N LEU A 79 -9.48 -20.95 -1.01
CA LEU A 79 -8.26 -20.95 -0.20
C LEU A 79 -8.39 -20.01 1.00
N VAL A 80 -8.85 -18.78 0.77
CA VAL A 80 -9.10 -17.77 1.82
C VAL A 80 -10.08 -18.31 2.87
N LYS A 81 -11.18 -18.94 2.42
CA LYS A 81 -12.12 -19.61 3.31
C LYS A 81 -11.45 -20.69 4.16
N GLN A 82 -10.71 -21.60 3.53
CA GLN A 82 -10.07 -22.72 4.23
C GLN A 82 -9.01 -22.27 5.24
N LEU A 83 -8.25 -21.21 4.93
CA LEU A 83 -7.32 -20.59 5.87
C LEU A 83 -8.06 -20.04 7.10
N LYS A 84 -9.12 -19.25 6.90
CA LYS A 84 -9.86 -18.66 8.02
C LYS A 84 -10.54 -19.72 8.88
N GLU A 85 -11.07 -20.78 8.28
CA GLU A 85 -11.64 -21.92 9.02
C GLU A 85 -10.59 -22.60 9.91
N ALA A 86 -9.36 -22.78 9.43
CA ALA A 86 -8.26 -23.34 10.22
C ALA A 86 -7.77 -22.39 11.32
N PHE A 87 -7.89 -21.07 11.14
CA PHE A 87 -7.46 -20.08 12.12
C PHE A 87 -8.42 -19.91 13.30
N ASN A 88 -9.67 -20.38 13.19
CA ASN A 88 -10.68 -20.23 14.25
C ASN A 88 -10.25 -20.87 15.59
N GLU A 89 -9.35 -21.85 15.59
CA GLU A 89 -8.82 -22.44 16.83
C GLU A 89 -7.72 -21.60 17.49
N SER A 90 -7.05 -20.71 16.73
CA SER A 90 -5.84 -19.98 17.15
C SER A 90 -5.99 -18.45 17.14
N ASN A 91 -7.14 -17.92 16.71
CA ASN A 91 -7.43 -16.47 16.59
C ASN A 91 -6.41 -15.69 15.74
N TYR A 92 -5.81 -16.35 14.74
CA TYR A 92 -4.89 -15.70 13.80
C TYR A 92 -5.62 -14.72 12.87
N LEU A 93 -4.96 -13.60 12.59
CA LEU A 93 -5.39 -12.66 11.55
C LEU A 93 -5.16 -13.27 10.16
N LEU A 94 -6.10 -13.06 9.25
CA LEU A 94 -5.97 -13.39 7.84
C LEU A 94 -6.20 -12.14 7.00
N THR A 95 -5.19 -11.74 6.24
CA THR A 95 -5.25 -10.59 5.33
C THR A 95 -4.84 -11.01 3.92
N ALA A 96 -5.07 -10.14 2.94
CA ALA A 96 -4.56 -10.33 1.60
C ALA A 96 -4.22 -9.01 0.93
N ALA A 97 -3.14 -9.01 0.15
CA ALA A 97 -2.77 -7.93 -0.75
C ALA A 97 -3.48 -8.11 -2.11
N LEU A 98 -4.25 -7.11 -2.52
CA LEU A 98 -5.03 -7.11 -3.75
C LEU A 98 -4.47 -6.10 -4.75
N GLY A 99 -4.37 -6.54 -6.00
CA GLY A 99 -4.09 -5.66 -7.13
C GLY A 99 -5.15 -4.56 -7.29
N SER A 100 -4.70 -3.36 -7.67
CA SER A 100 -5.51 -2.13 -7.70
C SER A 100 -6.23 -1.87 -9.03
N ASN A 101 -5.83 -2.52 -10.12
CA ASN A 101 -6.44 -2.33 -11.43
C ASN A 101 -7.81 -3.03 -11.53
N LYS A 102 -8.84 -2.34 -12.05
CA LYS A 102 -10.20 -2.90 -12.24
C LYS A 102 -10.22 -4.22 -12.99
N ALA A 103 -9.42 -4.35 -14.05
CA ALA A 103 -9.35 -5.59 -14.84
C ALA A 103 -8.77 -6.75 -14.02
N ILE A 104 -7.78 -6.46 -13.16
CA ILE A 104 -7.23 -7.45 -12.22
C ILE A 104 -8.28 -7.79 -11.18
N ILE A 105 -8.94 -6.79 -10.56
CA ILE A 105 -9.99 -7.00 -9.56
C ILE A 105 -11.09 -7.91 -10.11
N ASP A 106 -11.58 -7.61 -11.31
CA ASP A 106 -12.63 -8.38 -11.96
C ASP A 106 -12.19 -9.77 -12.39
N THR A 107 -10.91 -10.00 -12.66
CA THR A 107 -10.40 -11.32 -13.04
C THR A 107 -10.12 -12.17 -11.80
N ALA A 108 -9.55 -11.57 -10.76
CA ALA A 108 -8.91 -12.30 -9.67
C ALA A 108 -9.79 -12.52 -8.44
N TYR A 109 -10.75 -11.64 -8.15
CA TYR A 109 -11.38 -11.62 -6.82
C TYR A 109 -12.91 -11.70 -6.87
N ASP A 110 -13.48 -12.58 -6.05
CA ASP A 110 -14.87 -12.50 -5.60
C ASP A 110 -14.91 -11.66 -4.31
N ILE A 111 -15.00 -10.34 -4.48
CA ILE A 111 -14.88 -9.36 -3.38
C ILE A 111 -15.87 -9.64 -2.24
N PRO A 112 -17.18 -9.87 -2.47
CA PRO A 112 -18.11 -10.20 -1.40
C PRO A 112 -17.77 -11.52 -0.68
N GLU A 113 -17.31 -12.55 -1.40
CA GLU A 113 -17.00 -13.84 -0.77
C GLU A 113 -15.74 -13.77 0.09
N ILE A 114 -14.64 -13.20 -0.40
CA ILE A 114 -13.40 -13.13 0.37
C ILE A 114 -13.52 -12.21 1.59
N SER A 115 -14.32 -11.14 1.49
CA SER A 115 -14.54 -10.18 2.59
C SER A 115 -15.21 -10.79 3.83
N LYS A 116 -15.88 -11.95 3.68
CA LYS A 116 -16.45 -12.70 4.81
C LYS A 116 -15.37 -13.28 5.71
N TYR A 117 -14.21 -13.63 5.13
CA TYR A 117 -13.18 -14.40 5.81
C TYR A 117 -11.92 -13.58 6.12
N LEU A 118 -11.58 -12.61 5.27
CA LEU A 118 -10.46 -11.70 5.52
C LEU A 118 -10.79 -10.73 6.67
N ASP A 119 -9.83 -10.52 7.57
CA ASP A 119 -9.90 -9.50 8.59
C ASP A 119 -9.64 -8.12 7.98
N TYR A 120 -8.61 -8.01 7.12
CA TYR A 120 -8.29 -6.81 6.34
C TYR A 120 -7.93 -7.13 4.89
N ILE A 121 -8.16 -6.14 4.02
CA ILE A 121 -7.85 -6.16 2.59
C ILE A 121 -6.82 -5.06 2.35
N HIS A 122 -5.58 -5.43 2.02
CA HIS A 122 -4.50 -4.50 1.69
C HIS A 122 -4.55 -4.16 0.21
N VAL A 123 -4.95 -2.93 -0.14
CA VAL A 123 -5.06 -2.52 -1.55
C VAL A 123 -3.70 -1.98 -2.01
N MET A 124 -3.07 -2.64 -2.98
CA MET A 124 -1.80 -2.20 -3.58
C MET A 124 -2.02 -1.02 -4.54
N ALA A 125 -2.40 0.13 -3.99
CA ALA A 125 -2.75 1.35 -4.73
C ALA A 125 -1.50 2.14 -5.15
N TYR A 126 -0.59 1.44 -5.81
CA TYR A 126 0.64 1.90 -6.42
C TYR A 126 0.97 1.01 -7.61
N ASP A 127 2.03 1.32 -8.36
CA ASP A 127 2.36 0.65 -9.62
C ASP A 127 1.26 0.73 -10.69
N TYR A 128 0.48 1.81 -10.67
CA TYR A 128 -0.44 2.11 -11.76
C TYR A 128 0.31 2.36 -13.06
N HIS A 129 1.48 3.00 -12.96
CA HIS A 129 2.35 3.29 -14.08
C HIS A 129 3.83 3.06 -13.75
N GLY A 130 4.62 2.85 -14.80
CA GLY A 130 6.06 2.62 -14.72
C GLY A 130 6.72 2.77 -16.09
N SER A 131 8.00 2.42 -16.20
CA SER A 131 8.73 2.59 -17.47
C SER A 131 8.15 1.77 -18.62
N TRP A 132 7.38 0.71 -18.31
CA TRP A 132 6.65 -0.11 -19.28
C TRP A 132 5.63 0.68 -20.12
N ASP A 133 5.14 1.82 -19.62
CA ASP A 133 4.21 2.71 -20.34
C ASP A 133 4.89 3.50 -21.48
N LYS A 134 6.24 3.57 -21.47
CA LYS A 134 7.05 4.41 -22.39
C LYS A 134 6.67 5.89 -22.35
N LYS A 135 6.09 6.33 -21.24
CA LYS A 135 5.73 7.70 -20.91
C LYS A 135 5.93 7.95 -19.43
N VAL A 136 6.31 9.17 -19.06
CA VAL A 136 6.36 9.57 -17.66
C VAL A 136 4.93 9.69 -17.13
N LEU A 137 4.58 8.84 -16.19
CA LEU A 137 3.27 8.80 -15.54
C LEU A 137 3.44 8.57 -14.02
N PRO A 138 2.44 8.93 -13.20
CA PRO A 138 2.53 8.78 -11.75
C PRO A 138 2.53 7.32 -11.27
N ASN A 139 3.38 6.99 -10.28
CA ASN A 139 3.35 5.66 -9.64
C ASN A 139 1.99 5.36 -8.98
N ALA A 140 1.51 6.32 -8.17
CA ALA A 140 0.27 6.21 -7.40
C ALA A 140 -0.54 7.51 -7.53
N PRO A 141 -1.13 7.82 -8.69
CA PRO A 141 -1.91 9.03 -8.85
C PRO A 141 -3.14 9.00 -7.92
N LEU A 142 -3.46 10.10 -7.25
CA LEU A 142 -4.73 10.21 -6.51
C LEU A 142 -5.90 10.18 -7.51
N ARG A 143 -5.75 10.91 -8.61
CA ARG A 143 -6.72 11.05 -9.71
C ARG A 143 -6.04 10.82 -11.06
N SER A 144 -6.75 10.25 -12.01
CA SER A 144 -6.19 9.97 -13.33
C SER A 144 -7.20 10.26 -14.45
N GLY A 145 -6.70 10.45 -15.68
CA GLY A 145 -7.55 10.59 -16.86
C GLY A 145 -7.84 9.25 -17.56
N ASP A 146 -7.11 8.20 -17.24
CA ASP A 146 -7.19 6.87 -17.86
C ASP A 146 -7.89 5.82 -16.97
N GLY A 147 -8.30 6.22 -15.76
CA GLY A 147 -9.04 5.39 -14.81
C GLY A 147 -8.16 4.51 -13.93
N LEU A 148 -6.84 4.75 -13.94
CA LEU A 148 -5.84 4.09 -13.10
C LEU A 148 -5.40 5.03 -11.97
N SER A 149 -6.23 5.17 -10.93
CA SER A 149 -5.89 5.96 -9.73
C SER A 149 -6.36 5.33 -8.42
N VAL A 150 -5.80 5.84 -7.32
CA VAL A 150 -6.22 5.52 -5.95
C VAL A 150 -7.74 5.73 -5.77
N MET A 151 -8.27 6.88 -6.20
CA MET A 151 -9.70 7.18 -6.09
C MET A 151 -10.56 6.21 -6.90
N GLU A 152 -10.17 5.91 -8.14
CA GLU A 152 -10.92 4.96 -8.98
C GLU A 152 -10.91 3.54 -8.40
N THR A 153 -9.76 3.07 -7.90
CA THR A 153 -9.60 1.74 -7.30
C THR A 153 -10.45 1.59 -6.03
N LEU A 154 -10.34 2.54 -5.09
CA LEU A 154 -11.05 2.44 -3.82
C LEU A 154 -12.57 2.48 -4.02
N ASN A 155 -13.07 3.44 -4.80
CA ASN A 155 -14.50 3.49 -5.13
C ASN A 155 -14.97 2.21 -5.83
N TYR A 156 -14.13 1.65 -6.71
CA TYR A 156 -14.49 0.41 -7.39
C TYR A 156 -14.59 -0.76 -6.42
N LEU A 157 -13.59 -0.99 -5.57
CA LEU A 157 -13.62 -2.07 -4.57
C LEU A 157 -14.83 -1.98 -3.64
N LEU A 158 -15.14 -0.77 -3.14
CA LEU A 158 -16.33 -0.53 -2.31
C LEU A 158 -17.61 -0.83 -3.10
N SER A 159 -17.71 -0.39 -4.36
CA SER A 159 -18.86 -0.71 -5.22
C SER A 159 -19.02 -2.21 -5.53
N LYS A 160 -17.92 -2.98 -5.46
CA LYS A 160 -17.89 -4.44 -5.62
C LYS A 160 -18.22 -5.18 -4.32
N GLY A 161 -18.44 -4.47 -3.22
CA GLY A 161 -18.88 -5.03 -1.93
C GLY A 161 -17.76 -5.20 -0.91
N ALA A 162 -16.58 -4.59 -1.09
CA ALA A 162 -15.56 -4.56 -0.05
C ALA A 162 -16.05 -3.70 1.13
N PRO A 163 -16.05 -4.20 2.37
CA PRO A 163 -16.39 -3.38 3.52
C PRO A 163 -15.31 -2.30 3.75
N ALA A 164 -15.72 -1.04 3.88
CA ALA A 164 -14.81 0.08 4.16
C ALA A 164 -13.98 -0.17 5.43
N ASN A 165 -14.63 -0.60 6.51
CA ASN A 165 -14.01 -0.96 7.78
C ASN A 165 -13.12 -2.22 7.77
N LYS A 166 -12.91 -2.86 6.61
CA LYS A 166 -11.89 -3.90 6.39
C LYS A 166 -10.87 -3.52 5.31
N THR A 167 -11.11 -2.45 4.57
CA THR A 167 -10.27 -2.05 3.44
C THR A 167 -9.17 -1.10 3.90
N ILE A 168 -7.93 -1.39 3.52
CA ILE A 168 -6.72 -0.66 3.92
C ILE A 168 -6.05 -0.11 2.65
N LEU A 169 -5.80 1.20 2.60
CA LEU A 169 -5.14 1.84 1.46
C LEU A 169 -3.62 1.63 1.53
N GLY A 170 -3.01 1.01 0.53
CA GLY A 170 -1.55 0.95 0.37
C GLY A 170 -0.96 2.28 -0.13
N LEU A 171 0.17 2.67 0.46
CA LEU A 171 0.93 3.88 0.16
C LEU A 171 2.38 3.50 -0.21
N PRO A 172 2.91 3.94 -1.37
CA PRO A 172 4.28 3.66 -1.74
C PRO A 172 5.26 4.60 -1.03
N MET A 173 6.33 4.03 -0.48
CA MET A 173 7.52 4.72 0.03
C MET A 173 8.66 4.64 -1.00
N TYR A 174 8.32 4.73 -2.28
CA TYR A 174 9.23 4.65 -3.42
C TYR A 174 8.68 5.45 -4.60
N GLY A 175 9.53 5.69 -5.58
CA GLY A 175 9.18 6.33 -6.85
C GLY A 175 9.45 5.44 -8.05
N ARG A 176 8.80 5.79 -9.16
CA ARG A 176 9.09 5.23 -10.49
C ARG A 176 9.99 6.19 -11.25
N THR A 177 11.02 5.63 -11.87
CA THR A 177 12.04 6.42 -12.58
C THR A 177 11.92 6.25 -14.08
N TYR A 178 12.26 7.30 -14.82
CA TYR A 178 12.15 7.35 -16.27
C TYR A 178 13.37 8.05 -16.88
N ILE A 179 13.69 7.68 -18.11
CA ILE A 179 14.65 8.40 -18.96
C ILE A 179 13.90 8.92 -20.19
N LEU A 180 13.86 10.25 -20.35
CA LEU A 180 13.18 10.91 -21.46
C LEU A 180 13.86 10.56 -22.79
N ALA A 181 13.05 10.29 -23.82
CA ALA A 181 13.58 10.04 -25.18
C ALA A 181 14.15 11.30 -25.84
N SER A 182 13.79 12.48 -25.32
CA SER A 182 14.27 13.78 -25.76
C SER A 182 14.22 14.77 -24.60
N LYS A 183 15.23 15.64 -24.49
CA LYS A 183 15.27 16.72 -23.49
C LYS A 183 14.03 17.61 -23.58
N LEU A 184 13.66 18.19 -22.44
CA LEU A 184 12.64 19.23 -22.39
C LEU A 184 13.17 20.52 -23.02
N ASN A 185 12.27 21.31 -23.60
CA ASN A 185 12.65 22.56 -24.27
C ASN A 185 12.94 23.67 -23.26
N SER A 186 12.44 23.54 -22.03
CA SER A 186 12.68 24.46 -20.92
C SER A 186 12.59 23.74 -19.58
N SER A 187 13.22 24.30 -18.55
CA SER A 187 13.13 23.79 -17.18
C SER A 187 11.76 23.98 -16.51
N GLN A 188 10.83 24.70 -17.15
CA GLN A 188 9.47 24.93 -16.68
C GLN A 188 8.46 23.92 -17.27
N GLU A 189 8.88 23.17 -18.28
CA GLU A 189 8.02 22.17 -18.92
C GLU A 189 7.85 20.97 -17.99
N SER A 190 6.62 20.47 -17.87
CA SER A 190 6.36 19.25 -17.10
C SER A 190 6.86 18.02 -17.86
N PRO A 191 7.57 17.07 -17.20
CA PRO A 191 7.94 15.81 -17.80
C PRO A 191 6.76 14.85 -17.94
N ILE A 192 5.63 15.08 -17.26
CA ILE A 192 4.45 14.21 -17.32
C ILE A 192 3.95 14.07 -18.77
N ASN A 193 3.56 12.86 -19.16
CA ASN A 193 3.16 12.45 -20.51
C ASN A 193 4.26 12.51 -21.58
N ARG A 194 5.50 12.88 -21.24
CA ARG A 194 6.62 12.87 -22.19
C ARG A 194 7.07 11.44 -22.48
N THR A 195 7.45 11.19 -23.72
CA THR A 195 7.93 9.88 -24.18
C THR A 195 9.25 9.52 -23.51
N THR A 196 9.36 8.25 -23.10
CA THR A 196 10.55 7.71 -22.44
C THR A 196 11.11 6.55 -23.26
N ILE A 197 12.37 6.20 -23.02
CA ILE A 197 12.86 4.87 -23.40
C ILE A 197 12.22 3.80 -22.50
N THR A 198 12.44 2.52 -22.83
CA THR A 198 11.79 1.39 -22.16
C THR A 198 12.22 1.20 -20.70
N ASN A 199 13.48 1.51 -20.38
CA ASN A 199 14.03 1.30 -19.05
C ASN A 199 14.08 2.64 -18.30
N GLY A 200 13.73 2.59 -17.01
CA GLY A 200 14.13 3.65 -16.08
C GLY A 200 15.59 3.47 -15.67
N PHE A 201 16.06 4.33 -14.77
CA PHE A 201 17.37 4.17 -14.13
C PHE A 201 17.20 3.52 -12.76
N LYS A 202 18.30 3.17 -12.10
CA LYS A 202 18.29 2.52 -10.79
C LYS A 202 18.93 3.38 -9.72
N GLY A 203 18.45 3.26 -8.49
CA GLY A 203 19.09 3.83 -7.32
C GLY A 203 20.33 3.04 -6.87
N PRO A 204 21.19 3.62 -6.02
CA PRO A 204 22.44 3.00 -5.58
C PRO A 204 22.29 1.84 -4.58
N TYR A 205 21.13 1.68 -3.94
CA TYR A 205 20.86 0.68 -2.90
C TYR A 205 19.84 -0.37 -3.35
N THR A 206 18.72 0.04 -3.95
CA THR A 206 17.67 -0.87 -4.44
C THR A 206 18.09 -1.60 -5.71
N ASP A 207 19.03 -1.01 -6.47
CA ASP A 207 19.67 -1.54 -7.66
C ASP A 207 18.70 -2.04 -8.76
N GLN A 208 17.48 -1.48 -8.80
CA GLN A 208 16.42 -1.90 -9.72
C GLN A 208 16.10 -0.80 -10.75
N GLU A 209 16.20 -1.12 -12.04
CA GLU A 209 15.81 -0.18 -13.11
C GLU A 209 14.32 0.18 -13.01
N GLY A 210 13.99 1.46 -13.10
CA GLY A 210 12.60 1.92 -13.03
C GLY A 210 12.09 2.12 -11.61
N PHE A 211 12.93 1.97 -10.59
CA PHE A 211 12.53 1.99 -9.18
C PHE A 211 13.59 2.69 -8.32
N MET A 212 13.13 3.51 -7.37
CA MET A 212 13.99 4.04 -6.30
C MET A 212 13.20 4.13 -5.00
N GLY A 213 13.79 3.64 -3.91
CA GLY A 213 13.25 3.84 -2.56
C GLY A 213 13.27 5.31 -2.16
N TYR A 214 12.38 5.74 -1.27
CA TYR A 214 12.35 7.12 -0.80
C TYR A 214 13.66 7.55 -0.14
N ASN A 215 14.34 6.66 0.58
CA ASN A 215 15.68 6.86 1.10
C ASN A 215 16.69 7.27 0.02
N GLU A 216 16.66 6.63 -1.15
CA GLU A 216 17.54 6.98 -2.28
C GLU A 216 17.15 8.32 -2.90
N ILE A 217 15.85 8.54 -3.10
CA ILE A 217 15.32 9.79 -3.67
C ILE A 217 15.70 10.96 -2.78
N CYS A 218 15.51 10.85 -1.47
CA CYS A 218 15.79 11.94 -0.55
C CYS A 218 17.30 12.19 -0.43
N GLU A 219 18.13 11.15 -0.42
CA GLU A 219 19.59 11.28 -0.42
C GLU A 219 20.09 12.00 -1.68
N GLU A 220 19.52 11.70 -2.84
CA GLU A 220 19.81 12.40 -4.11
C GLU A 220 19.45 13.89 -4.02
N LEU A 221 18.27 14.22 -3.49
CA LEU A 221 17.81 15.60 -3.36
C LEU A 221 18.64 16.42 -2.36
N VAL A 222 19.20 15.77 -1.34
CA VAL A 222 20.07 16.42 -0.34
C VAL A 222 21.51 16.54 -0.82
N SER A 223 22.08 15.45 -1.34
CA SER A 223 23.50 15.35 -1.72
C SER A 223 23.81 16.10 -3.01
N HIS A 224 22.87 16.13 -3.96
CA HIS A 224 23.00 16.79 -5.25
C HIS A 224 22.07 18.00 -5.37
N LYS A 225 21.96 18.76 -4.27
CA LYS A 225 21.10 19.95 -4.19
C LYS A 225 21.41 20.92 -5.33
N GLY A 226 20.39 21.24 -6.13
CA GLY A 226 20.49 22.14 -7.29
C GLY A 226 20.57 21.44 -8.64
N ASN A 227 20.83 20.12 -8.68
CA ASN A 227 20.79 19.34 -9.92
C ASN A 227 19.36 18.94 -10.30
N TRP A 228 18.50 18.75 -9.29
CA TRP A 228 17.11 18.33 -9.47
C TRP A 228 16.17 19.52 -9.42
N THR A 229 15.30 19.63 -10.42
CA THR A 229 14.17 20.58 -10.43
C THR A 229 12.92 19.84 -9.96
N SER A 230 12.31 20.31 -8.87
CA SER A 230 11.04 19.77 -8.38
C SER A 230 9.86 20.37 -9.12
N GLY A 231 8.84 19.56 -9.36
CA GLY A 231 7.55 20.01 -9.87
C GLY A 231 6.40 19.22 -9.25
N TRP A 232 5.18 19.65 -9.59
CA TRP A 232 3.94 19.08 -9.11
C TRP A 232 2.98 18.92 -10.27
N ASP A 233 2.33 17.77 -10.38
CA ASP A 233 1.22 17.55 -11.30
C ASP A 233 -0.11 17.71 -10.57
N ASP A 234 -0.82 18.80 -10.86
CA ASP A 234 -2.11 19.12 -10.24
C ASP A 234 -3.23 18.15 -10.65
N THR A 235 -3.06 17.43 -11.77
CA THR A 235 -4.07 16.47 -12.25
C THR A 235 -4.07 15.22 -11.39
N SER A 236 -2.89 14.70 -11.06
CA SER A 236 -2.71 13.46 -10.29
C SER A 236 -2.38 13.66 -8.82
N ASP A 237 -2.18 14.90 -8.38
CA ASP A 237 -1.70 15.26 -7.04
C ASP A 237 -0.37 14.57 -6.70
N THR A 238 0.55 14.52 -7.66
CA THR A 238 1.82 13.79 -7.53
C THR A 238 3.03 14.70 -7.73
N PRO A 239 4.06 14.64 -6.85
CA PRO A 239 5.32 15.32 -7.07
C PRO A 239 6.21 14.56 -8.07
N TYR A 240 7.07 15.32 -8.74
CA TYR A 240 8.17 14.75 -9.51
C TYR A 240 9.44 15.58 -9.33
N VAL A 241 10.57 14.98 -9.66
CA VAL A 241 11.84 15.69 -9.82
C VAL A 241 12.48 15.30 -11.14
N ILE A 242 13.16 16.25 -11.78
CA ILE A 242 13.85 16.05 -13.04
C ILE A 242 15.28 16.61 -12.99
N ASN A 243 16.22 15.86 -13.54
CA ASN A 243 17.60 16.28 -13.80
C ASN A 243 17.96 15.87 -15.24
N ASP A 244 18.11 16.86 -16.13
CA ASP A 244 18.29 16.67 -17.56
C ASP A 244 17.19 15.79 -18.21
N ASP A 245 17.48 14.53 -18.52
CA ASP A 245 16.56 13.54 -19.07
C ASP A 245 16.07 12.52 -18.03
N HIS A 246 16.57 12.55 -16.80
CA HIS A 246 16.20 11.64 -15.73
C HIS A 246 15.04 12.21 -14.91
N VAL A 247 13.96 11.44 -14.78
CA VAL A 247 12.74 11.86 -14.05
C VAL A 247 12.41 10.83 -12.99
N ILE A 248 12.07 11.29 -11.79
CA ILE A 248 11.55 10.47 -10.70
C ILE A 248 10.15 10.99 -10.36
N VAL A 249 9.15 10.12 -10.40
CA VAL A 249 7.77 10.42 -9.97
C VAL A 249 7.46 9.57 -8.74
N TYR A 250 7.13 10.21 -7.63
CA TYR A 250 7.14 9.58 -6.30
C TYR A 250 6.06 10.19 -5.39
N ASP A 251 6.04 9.80 -4.11
CA ASP A 251 5.16 10.38 -3.10
C ASP A 251 5.95 11.20 -2.07
N ASN A 252 5.42 12.39 -1.72
CA ASN A 252 5.95 13.22 -0.64
C ASN A 252 4.88 13.46 0.43
N LEU A 253 5.21 14.24 1.46
CA LEU A 253 4.26 14.53 2.55
C LEU A 253 2.91 15.07 2.05
N ARG A 254 2.91 15.93 1.02
CA ARG A 254 1.70 16.53 0.47
C ARG A 254 0.82 15.50 -0.23
N SER A 255 1.39 14.67 -1.11
CA SER A 255 0.61 13.65 -1.84
C SER A 255 0.12 12.53 -0.93
N LEU A 256 0.95 12.09 0.03
CA LEU A 256 0.55 11.11 1.05
C LEU A 256 -0.61 11.63 1.89
N LYS A 257 -0.56 12.90 2.34
CA LYS A 257 -1.64 13.51 3.11
C LYS A 257 -2.96 13.48 2.35
N ALA A 258 -2.96 13.91 1.09
CA ALA A 258 -4.18 13.92 0.26
C ALA A 258 -4.78 12.51 0.09
N LYS A 259 -3.95 11.49 -0.09
CA LYS A 259 -4.40 10.09 -0.18
C LYS A 259 -4.97 9.56 1.13
N ILE A 260 -4.33 9.87 2.26
CA ILE A 260 -4.81 9.46 3.58
C ILE A 260 -6.14 10.15 3.89
N GLU A 261 -6.24 11.46 3.69
CA GLU A 261 -7.50 12.20 3.90
C GLU A 261 -8.62 11.63 3.04
N TYR A 262 -8.32 11.25 1.79
CA TYR A 262 -9.31 10.57 0.94
C TYR A 262 -9.72 9.20 1.50
N ALA A 263 -8.78 8.35 1.90
CA ALA A 263 -9.08 7.06 2.54
C ALA A 263 -9.93 7.22 3.80
N MET A 264 -9.60 8.19 4.66
CA MET A 264 -10.35 8.46 5.88
C MET A 264 -11.74 9.02 5.59
N SER A 265 -11.91 9.80 4.51
CA SER A 265 -13.23 10.27 4.07
C SER A 265 -14.17 9.14 3.59
N LEU A 266 -13.60 7.99 3.22
CA LEU A 266 -14.34 6.78 2.85
C LEU A 266 -14.53 5.83 4.04
N GLU A 267 -14.17 6.23 5.25
CA GLU A 267 -14.24 5.41 6.47
C GLU A 267 -13.47 4.08 6.33
N LEU A 268 -12.36 4.11 5.59
CA LEU A 268 -11.48 2.96 5.46
C LEU A 268 -10.86 2.59 6.81
N ALA A 269 -10.55 1.30 6.98
CA ALA A 269 -9.96 0.78 8.22
C ALA A 269 -8.60 1.42 8.55
N GLY A 270 -7.90 1.96 7.56
CA GLY A 270 -6.56 2.48 7.74
C GLY A 270 -5.71 2.51 6.47
N VAL A 271 -4.40 2.52 6.66
CA VAL A 271 -3.40 2.55 5.58
C VAL A 271 -2.31 1.51 5.80
N MET A 272 -1.73 1.05 4.69
CA MET A 272 -0.58 0.16 4.62
C MET A 272 0.56 0.89 3.90
N ILE A 273 1.81 0.56 4.24
CA ILE A 273 2.98 1.14 3.58
C ILE A 273 3.82 0.07 2.87
N TRP A 274 4.30 0.39 1.67
CA TRP A 274 5.26 -0.42 0.92
C TRP A 274 6.50 0.42 0.54
N SER A 275 7.67 0.24 1.15
CA SER A 275 7.91 -0.56 2.37
C SER A 275 8.65 0.28 3.41
N ILE A 276 8.66 -0.19 4.66
CA ILE A 276 9.32 0.53 5.75
C ILE A 276 10.83 0.67 5.55
N ASP A 277 11.46 -0.28 4.86
CA ASP A 277 12.88 -0.27 4.54
C ASP A 277 13.26 0.71 3.41
N THR A 278 12.29 1.27 2.69
CA THR A 278 12.54 2.32 1.69
C THR A 278 12.23 3.73 2.19
N ASP A 279 11.75 3.92 3.43
CA ASP A 279 11.70 5.24 4.08
C ASP A 279 13.13 5.70 4.49
N ASP A 280 13.33 6.96 4.86
CA ASP A 280 14.60 7.43 5.41
C ASP A 280 14.79 6.96 6.87
N PHE A 281 14.99 5.66 7.05
CA PHE A 281 15.14 5.00 8.35
C PHE A 281 16.41 5.41 9.11
N HIS A 282 17.37 6.05 8.43
CA HIS A 282 18.56 6.62 9.05
C HIS A 282 18.45 8.12 9.37
N GLY A 283 17.38 8.80 8.92
CA GLY A 283 17.15 10.22 9.14
C GLY A 283 18.18 11.14 8.45
N LYS A 284 18.78 10.70 7.35
CA LYS A 284 19.82 11.46 6.62
C LYS A 284 19.25 12.71 5.94
N CYS A 285 17.96 12.69 5.62
CA CYS A 285 17.27 13.69 4.83
C CYS A 285 16.44 14.66 5.69
N ALA A 286 16.72 14.72 7.00
CA ALA A 286 16.01 15.53 7.99
C ALA A 286 15.76 16.99 7.55
N ASN A 287 16.72 17.60 6.85
CA ASN A 287 16.63 18.97 6.35
C ASN A 287 15.51 19.19 5.32
N LEU A 288 15.04 18.17 4.62
CA LEU A 288 13.89 18.28 3.71
C LEU A 288 12.57 18.49 4.46
N PHE A 289 12.54 18.14 5.76
CA PHE A 289 11.32 18.08 6.54
C PHE A 289 11.26 19.06 7.72
N LYS A 290 12.34 19.79 8.01
CA LYS A 290 12.44 20.66 9.19
C LYS A 290 11.28 21.65 9.36
N ASP A 291 10.74 22.13 8.23
CA ASP A 291 9.62 23.10 8.25
C ASP A 291 8.24 22.42 8.31
N SER A 292 8.16 21.13 8.00
CA SER A 292 6.92 20.35 7.92
C SER A 292 6.70 19.41 9.10
N LEU A 293 7.78 18.95 9.73
CA LEU A 293 7.77 17.98 10.81
C LEU A 293 8.57 18.53 11.99
N ASN A 294 7.87 18.90 13.07
CA ASN A 294 8.50 19.26 14.33
C ASN A 294 8.80 17.99 15.15
N LEU A 295 9.71 17.16 14.63
CA LEU A 295 10.08 15.89 15.23
C LEU A 295 11.47 15.98 15.88
N THR A 296 11.61 15.40 17.06
CA THR A 296 12.90 15.23 17.74
C THR A 296 13.71 14.07 17.16
N ASP A 297 13.02 13.09 16.57
CA ASP A 297 13.59 11.93 15.88
C ASP A 297 13.22 12.02 14.40
N MET A 298 14.25 12.11 13.54
CA MET A 298 14.11 12.32 12.10
C MET A 298 14.14 11.01 11.29
N THR A 299 14.26 9.86 11.95
CA THR A 299 14.14 8.55 11.28
C THR A 299 12.70 8.30 10.84
N TYR A 300 12.52 7.57 9.73
CA TYR A 300 11.21 7.20 9.19
C TYR A 300 10.24 8.40 9.00
N PRO A 301 10.67 9.47 8.31
CA PRO A 301 9.90 10.70 8.19
C PRO A 301 8.54 10.49 7.49
N LEU A 302 8.46 9.62 6.48
CA LEU A 302 7.19 9.35 5.81
C LEU A 302 6.25 8.57 6.75
N LEU A 303 6.72 7.52 7.42
CA LEU A 303 5.93 6.75 8.38
C LEU A 303 5.39 7.63 9.51
N ARG A 304 6.22 8.51 10.06
CA ARG A 304 5.81 9.43 11.13
C ARG A 304 4.77 10.42 10.64
N TRP A 305 4.94 10.96 9.44
CA TRP A 305 3.94 11.83 8.84
C TRP A 305 2.62 11.12 8.60
N ILE A 306 2.64 9.89 8.09
CA ILE A 306 1.45 9.07 7.90
C ILE A 306 0.72 8.88 9.23
N ASN A 307 1.44 8.54 10.31
CA ASN A 307 0.86 8.41 11.65
C ASN A 307 0.18 9.70 12.14
N ILE A 308 0.83 10.86 11.93
CA ILE A 308 0.25 12.17 12.28
C ILE A 308 -1.06 12.37 11.53
N VAL A 309 -1.05 12.27 10.20
CA VAL A 309 -2.22 12.53 9.36
C VAL A 309 -3.37 11.56 9.67
N VAL A 310 -3.07 10.27 9.88
CA VAL A 310 -4.08 9.29 10.30
C VAL A 310 -4.69 9.69 11.64
N SER A 311 -3.86 10.01 12.65
CA SER A 311 -4.34 10.36 13.99
C SER A 311 -5.20 11.63 14.02
N GLU A 312 -4.83 12.65 13.25
CA GLU A 312 -5.60 13.90 13.11
C GLU A 312 -6.98 13.62 12.53
N ASN A 313 -7.06 12.75 11.51
CA ASN A 313 -8.33 12.41 10.87
C ASN A 313 -9.21 11.52 11.76
N SER A 314 -8.64 10.57 12.52
CA SER A 314 -9.40 9.75 13.47
C SER A 314 -10.06 10.60 14.56
N GLN A 315 -9.36 11.64 15.06
CA GLN A 315 -9.90 12.57 16.04
C GLN A 315 -11.09 13.35 15.48
N VAL A 316 -10.98 13.89 14.27
CA VAL A 316 -12.06 14.64 13.61
C VAL A 316 -13.31 13.79 13.41
N ILE A 317 -13.17 12.50 13.08
CA ILE A 317 -14.31 11.58 12.97
C ILE A 317 -14.96 11.38 14.35
N SER A 318 -14.17 11.12 15.39
CA SER A 318 -14.69 10.93 16.75
C SER A 318 -15.44 12.16 17.29
N ASP A 319 -14.96 13.37 16.96
CA ASP A 319 -15.61 14.61 17.35
C ASP A 319 -16.94 14.80 16.59
N LYS A 320 -17.01 14.49 15.30
CA LYS A 320 -18.26 14.55 14.52
C LYS A 320 -19.31 13.58 15.05
N ASP A 321 -18.92 12.36 15.41
CA ASP A 321 -19.83 11.36 15.99
C ASP A 321 -20.35 11.82 17.35
N SER A 322 -19.49 12.44 18.17
CA SER A 322 -19.90 12.98 19.47
C SER A 322 -20.89 14.16 19.34
N VAL A 323 -20.70 15.03 18.34
CA VAL A 323 -21.59 16.16 18.05
C VAL A 323 -22.93 15.70 17.49
N ASN A 324 -22.94 14.65 16.66
CA ASN A 324 -24.17 14.07 16.13
C ASN A 324 -24.96 13.32 17.21
N MET A 325 -24.31 12.56 18.11
CA MET A 325 -24.96 11.97 19.28
C MET A 325 -25.55 13.03 20.23
N GLY A 326 -24.90 14.19 20.35
CA GLY A 326 -25.38 15.33 21.15
C GLY A 326 -26.63 16.01 20.60
N LYS A 327 -27.04 15.72 19.36
CA LYS A 327 -28.29 16.24 18.76
C LYS A 327 -29.45 15.24 18.77
N GLU A 328 -29.20 13.95 19.04
CA GLU A 328 -30.25 12.91 19.03
C GLU A 328 -30.66 12.37 20.40
N TYR A 329 -29.98 12.73 21.50
CA TYR A 329 -30.34 12.22 22.83
C TYR A 329 -30.93 13.29 23.75
N ASN A 330 -32.25 13.36 23.73
CA ASN A 330 -33.06 13.91 24.82
C ASN A 330 -34.13 12.86 25.19
N ASP A 331 -33.70 11.64 25.53
CA ASP A 331 -34.53 10.72 26.32
C ASP A 331 -33.68 9.68 27.09
N ASN A 332 -34.08 9.42 28.33
CA ASN A 332 -33.34 8.62 29.31
C ASN A 332 -33.45 7.11 29.04
N SER A 333 -32.33 6.41 28.86
CA SER A 333 -32.00 5.15 29.55
C SER A 333 -30.65 4.59 29.08
N SER A 334 -30.14 3.64 29.86
CA SER A 334 -28.74 3.29 30.10
C SER A 334 -27.98 2.52 29.01
N SER A 335 -26.66 2.60 29.15
CA SER A 335 -25.56 1.78 28.58
C SER A 335 -25.32 1.89 27.07
N ILE A 336 -24.39 2.77 26.71
CA ILE A 336 -23.79 2.82 25.37
C ILE A 336 -22.30 2.51 25.50
N THR A 337 -21.90 1.37 24.96
CA THR A 337 -20.53 1.02 24.62
C THR A 337 -19.96 2.07 23.66
N LYS A 338 -18.89 2.76 24.08
CA LYS A 338 -18.12 3.65 23.21
C LYS A 338 -17.54 2.84 22.05
N PHE A 339 -17.99 3.12 20.82
CA PHE A 339 -17.24 2.73 19.62
C PHE A 339 -15.98 3.60 19.57
N SER A 340 -14.79 3.01 19.72
CA SER A 340 -13.54 3.70 19.39
C SER A 340 -13.15 3.36 17.96
N HIS A 341 -13.20 4.34 17.06
CA HIS A 341 -12.55 4.24 15.77
C HIS A 341 -11.03 4.27 15.97
N ASN A 342 -10.41 3.10 16.10
CA ASN A 342 -8.97 2.96 16.02
C ASN A 342 -8.62 2.71 14.55
N SER A 343 -8.14 3.74 13.85
CA SER A 343 -7.54 3.57 12.52
C SER A 343 -6.27 2.71 12.65
N ILE A 344 -6.10 1.75 11.72
CA ILE A 344 -5.03 0.76 11.77
C ILE A 344 -3.92 1.17 10.80
N LEU A 345 -2.68 1.13 11.27
CA LEU A 345 -1.50 1.25 10.42
C LEU A 345 -0.87 -0.12 10.26
N ILE A 346 -0.70 -0.56 9.01
CA ILE A 346 -0.09 -1.84 8.66
C ILE A 346 1.26 -1.58 8.00
N ILE A 347 2.28 -2.23 8.52
CA ILE A 347 3.66 -2.07 8.05
C ILE A 347 4.07 -3.39 7.40
N LEU A 348 4.34 -3.36 6.10
CA LEU A 348 4.94 -4.49 5.41
C LEU A 348 6.46 -4.35 5.40
N ILE A 349 7.14 -5.39 5.85
CA ILE A 349 8.59 -5.54 5.79
C ILE A 349 8.86 -6.56 4.69
N SER A 350 9.51 -6.13 3.63
CA SER A 350 9.93 -7.03 2.57
C SER A 350 11.21 -7.76 3.01
N LEU A 351 11.18 -9.09 2.93
CA LEU A 351 12.41 -9.90 2.87
C LEU A 351 12.72 -10.24 1.40
N ALA A 352 12.52 -9.28 0.49
CA ALA A 352 13.01 -9.45 -0.87
C ALA A 352 14.53 -9.29 -0.87
N TYR A 353 15.24 -10.35 -1.25
CA TYR A 353 16.54 -10.18 -1.88
C TYR A 353 16.26 -9.46 -3.21
N TYR A 354 16.54 -8.16 -3.25
CA TYR A 354 16.76 -7.46 -4.51
C TYR A 354 18.02 -8.07 -5.13
N ILE A 355 17.84 -9.02 -6.06
CA ILE A 355 18.93 -9.66 -6.83
C ILE A 355 19.10 -8.92 -8.14
#